data_AF-A0A0P1B089-F1
#
_entry.id   AF-A0A0P1B089-F1
#
_cell.length_a   1.000
_cell.length_b   1.000
_cell.length_c   1.000
_cell.angle_alpha   90.00
_cell.angle_beta   90.00
_cell.angle_gamma   90.00
#
_symmetry.space_group_name_H-M   'P 1'
#
loop_
_entity.id
_entity.type
_entity.pdbx_description
1 polymer ?
#
loop_
_entity_poly.entity_id
_entity_poly.type
_entity_poly.pdbx_seq_one_letter_code
_entity_poly.pdbx_strand_id
1 'polypeptide(L)'
;MEPVAQQAMRVPDERQRRLTIRKSDGTELYRGLGSGFLDWGQTFMRQIQYAQAACAFGWSDDLKADLLGHYMSGTAERYNNKQVKTG
;
A
#
# COMPACT_ATOMS: atom_id res chain seq x y z
N MET A 1 23.62 -27.33 12.44
CA MET A 1 23.10 -26.21 11.62
C MET A 1 21.66 -26.54 11.35
N GLU A 2 20.74 -25.94 12.09
CA GLU A 2 19.32 -26.00 11.76
C GLU A 2 19.12 -25.32 10.40
N PRO A 3 18.34 -25.88 9.46
CA PRO A 3 18.00 -25.15 8.27
C PRO A 3 17.21 -23.91 8.71
N VAL A 4 17.68 -22.72 8.36
CA VAL A 4 16.86 -21.51 8.40
C VAL A 4 15.63 -21.85 7.57
N ALA A 5 14.53 -22.12 8.25
CA ALA A 5 13.23 -22.21 7.60
C ALA A 5 13.12 -20.89 6.85
N GLN A 6 13.22 -20.96 5.52
CA GLN A 6 12.72 -19.92 4.65
C GLN A 6 11.29 -19.72 5.12
N GLN A 7 11.06 -18.68 5.92
CA GLN A 7 9.73 -18.29 6.32
C GLN A 7 9.02 -18.06 4.99
N ALA A 8 8.22 -19.05 4.56
CA ALA A 8 7.42 -18.94 3.37
C ALA A 8 6.67 -17.62 3.52
N MET A 9 7.05 -16.63 2.71
CA MET A 9 6.63 -15.25 2.89
C MET A 9 5.11 -15.25 2.82
N ARG A 10 4.45 -15.13 3.97
CA ARG A 10 3.00 -15.28 4.06
C ARG A 10 2.39 -14.07 3.37
N VAL A 11 1.66 -14.32 2.30
CA VAL A 11 0.98 -13.28 1.53
C VAL A 11 -0.45 -13.18 2.03
N PRO A 12 -0.92 -12.00 2.46
CA PRO A 12 -2.31 -11.81 2.85
C PRO A 12 -3.24 -11.96 1.64
N ASP A 13 -4.41 -12.56 1.85
CA ASP A 13 -5.42 -12.69 0.81
C ASP A 13 -6.07 -11.34 0.44
N GLU A 14 -6.97 -11.33 -0.55
CA GLU A 14 -7.64 -10.10 -0.98
C GLU A 14 -8.46 -9.43 0.14
N ARG A 15 -9.10 -10.21 1.02
CA ARG A 15 -9.91 -9.67 2.12
C ARG A 15 -9.02 -9.04 3.19
N GLN A 16 -7.91 -9.68 3.50
CA GLN A 16 -6.92 -9.19 4.47
C GLN A 16 -6.23 -7.91 3.99
N ARG A 17 -6.06 -7.73 2.68
CA ARG A 17 -5.45 -6.54 2.06
C ARG A 17 -6.38 -5.33 1.96
N ARG A 18 -7.67 -5.48 2.27
CA ARG A 18 -8.64 -4.41 2.14
C ARG A 18 -8.56 -3.46 3.34
N LEU A 19 -8.01 -2.27 3.11
CA LEU A 19 -7.91 -1.21 4.11
C LEU A 19 -9.16 -0.33 4.10
N THR A 20 -9.58 0.12 5.29
CA THR A 20 -10.70 1.06 5.45
C THR A 20 -10.17 2.50 5.40
N ILE A 21 -9.72 2.91 4.22
CA ILE A 21 -9.19 4.25 3.94
C ILE A 21 -9.75 4.78 2.62
N ARG A 22 -9.97 6.10 2.54
CA ARG A 22 -10.34 6.76 1.28
C ARG A 22 -9.13 6.76 0.34
N LYS A 23 -9.34 6.70 -0.97
CA LYS A 23 -8.25 6.92 -1.93
C LYS A 23 -7.77 8.37 -1.83
N SER A 24 -6.46 8.57 -2.03
CA SER A 24 -5.88 9.90 -2.19
C SER A 24 -5.62 10.12 -3.68
N ASP A 25 -6.23 11.15 -4.27
CA ASP A 25 -5.93 11.59 -5.64
C ASP A 25 -4.77 12.61 -5.68
N GLY A 26 -4.21 12.96 -4.52
CA GLY A 26 -3.15 13.95 -4.37
C GLY A 26 -3.61 15.38 -4.67
N THR A 27 -4.90 15.60 -4.87
CA THR A 27 -5.44 16.92 -5.22
C THR A 27 -5.66 17.73 -3.95
N GLU A 28 -5.14 18.94 -3.96
CA GLU A 28 -5.42 19.93 -2.93
C GLU A 28 -6.82 20.51 -3.16
N LEU A 29 -7.76 20.23 -2.24
CA LEU A 29 -9.13 20.75 -2.30
C LEU A 29 -9.18 22.28 -2.10
N TYR A 30 -8.23 22.83 -1.34
CA TYR A 30 -8.13 24.26 -1.05
C TYR A 30 -6.69 24.72 -1.17
N ARG A 31 -6.44 25.65 -2.10
CA ARG A 31 -5.09 26.19 -2.36
C ARG A 31 -4.45 26.73 -1.08
N GLY A 32 -3.29 26.18 -0.72
CA GLY A 32 -2.51 26.53 0.47
C GLY A 32 -2.74 25.66 1.71
N LEU A 33 -3.68 24.71 1.69
CA LEU A 33 -3.93 23.77 2.81
C LEU A 33 -3.24 22.42 2.63
N GLY A 34 -2.61 22.18 1.48
CA GLY A 34 -2.04 20.91 1.07
C GLY A 34 -3.10 19.89 0.66
N SER A 35 -2.65 18.80 0.04
CA SER A 35 -3.50 17.68 -0.38
C SER A 35 -3.97 16.77 0.76
N GLY A 36 -3.65 17.10 2.02
CA GLY A 36 -3.87 16.21 3.16
C GLY A 36 -3.04 14.91 3.09
N PHE A 37 -2.03 14.85 2.20
CA PHE A 37 -1.27 13.63 1.93
C PHE A 37 -0.52 13.10 3.15
N LEU A 38 -0.02 13.97 4.04
CA LEU A 38 0.67 13.56 5.25
C LEU A 38 -0.28 12.82 6.21
N ASP A 39 -1.44 13.41 6.51
CA ASP A 39 -2.45 12.82 7.39
C ASP A 39 -3.03 11.53 6.79
N TRP A 40 -3.23 11.55 5.48
CA TRP A 40 -3.63 10.37 4.72
C TRP A 40 -2.59 9.26 4.80
N GLY A 41 -1.31 9.57 4.59
CA GLY A 41 -0.19 8.62 4.67
C GLY A 41 -0.03 8.02 6.07
N GLN A 42 -0.19 8.82 7.13
CA GLN A 42 -0.22 8.33 8.50
C GLN A 42 -1.40 7.37 8.75
N THR A 43 -2.57 7.70 8.19
CA THR A 43 -3.75 6.83 8.27
C THR A 43 -3.52 5.52 7.52
N PHE A 44 -2.90 5.57 6.32
CA PHE A 44 -2.54 4.39 5.53
C PHE A 44 -1.63 3.45 6.32
N MET A 45 -0.55 3.97 6.90
CA MET A 45 0.38 3.18 7.72
C MET A 45 -0.30 2.54 8.94
N ARG A 46 -1.21 3.27 9.59
CA ARG A 46 -1.98 2.74 10.73
C ARG A 46 -2.91 1.59 10.30
N GLN A 47 -3.56 1.70 9.16
CA GLN A 47 -4.40 0.64 8.61
C GLN A 47 -3.58 -0.62 8.28
N ILE A 48 -2.39 -0.46 7.71
CA ILE A 48 -1.44 -1.56 7.46
C ILE A 48 -1.07 -2.25 8.78
N GLN A 49 -0.76 -1.49 9.83
CA GLN A 49 -0.43 -2.06 11.16
C GLN A 49 -1.59 -2.89 11.74
N TYR A 50 -2.82 -2.40 11.64
CA TYR A 50 -3.99 -3.14 12.11
C TYR A 50 -4.24 -4.41 11.28
N ALA A 51 -4.10 -4.34 9.96
CA ALA A 51 -4.25 -5.51 9.10
C ALA A 51 -3.18 -6.58 9.37
N GLN A 52 -1.92 -6.17 9.55
CA GLN A 52 -0.83 -7.06 9.95
C GLN A 52 -1.08 -7.71 11.31
N ALA A 53 -1.57 -6.93 12.29
CA ALA A 53 -1.92 -7.45 13.62
C ALA A 53 -3.05 -8.49 13.54
N ALA A 54 -4.09 -8.23 12.73
CA ALA A 54 -5.19 -9.17 12.51
C ALA A 54 -4.75 -10.46 11.80
N CYS A 55 -3.74 -10.37 10.93
CA CYS A 55 -3.16 -11.51 10.23
C CYS A 55 -2.13 -12.29 11.06
N ALA A 56 -1.63 -11.71 12.16
CA ALA A 56 -0.54 -12.24 12.98
C ALA A 56 0.78 -12.50 12.21
N PHE A 57 1.05 -11.73 11.14
CA PHE A 57 2.34 -11.76 10.44
C PHE A 57 2.69 -10.43 9.77
N GLY A 58 3.98 -10.23 9.53
CA GLY A 58 4.51 -9.06 8.83
C GLY A 58 4.23 -9.10 7.34
N TRP A 59 3.83 -7.97 6.76
CA TRP A 59 3.73 -7.83 5.31
C TRP A 59 5.05 -7.30 4.74
N SER A 60 5.44 -7.77 3.55
CA SER A 60 6.63 -7.28 2.86
C SER A 60 6.46 -5.82 2.46
N ASP A 61 7.58 -5.11 2.31
CA ASP A 61 7.54 -3.71 1.89
C ASP A 61 7.05 -3.56 0.45
N ASP A 62 7.34 -4.54 -0.43
CA ASP A 62 6.80 -4.60 -1.79
C ASP A 62 5.27 -4.63 -1.79
N LEU A 63 4.66 -5.46 -0.94
CA LEU A 63 3.21 -5.56 -0.84
C LEU A 63 2.58 -4.25 -0.29
N LYS A 64 3.26 -3.58 0.64
CA LYS A 64 2.81 -2.27 1.14
C LYS A 64 2.91 -1.21 0.05
N ALA A 65 3.97 -1.23 -0.76
CA ALA A 65 4.17 -0.30 -1.88
C ALA A 65 3.12 -0.50 -2.98
N ASP A 66 2.78 -1.75 -3.31
CA ASP A 66 1.71 -2.06 -4.26
C ASP A 66 0.35 -1.55 -3.77
N LEU A 67 0.03 -1.76 -2.48
CA LEU A 67 -1.19 -1.24 -1.87
C LEU A 67 -1.20 0.28 -1.85
N LEU A 68 -0.07 0.92 -1.54
CA LEU A 68 0.05 2.38 -1.59
C LEU A 68 -0.30 2.88 -3.00
N GLY A 69 0.27 2.26 -4.05
CA GLY A 69 -0.07 2.55 -5.45
C GLY A 69 -1.56 2.41 -5.76
N HIS A 70 -2.20 1.32 -5.28
CA HIS A 70 -3.63 1.09 -5.48
C HIS A 70 -4.52 2.16 -4.83
N TYR A 71 -4.15 2.61 -3.63
CA TYR A 71 -4.91 3.59 -2.85
C TYR A 71 -4.59 5.05 -3.21
N MET A 72 -3.55 5.33 -4.00
CA MET A 72 -3.21 6.67 -4.50
C MET A 72 -3.85 7.04 -5.86
N SER A 73 -4.81 6.25 -6.39
CA SER A 73 -5.11 6.37 -7.83
C SER A 73 -5.99 7.56 -8.25
N GLY A 74 -5.47 8.24 -9.29
CA GLY A 74 -6.19 8.94 -10.36
C GLY A 74 -5.40 8.95 -11.68
N THR A 75 -4.06 9.00 -11.63
CA THR A 75 -3.18 9.11 -12.83
C THR A 75 -1.94 8.21 -12.83
N ALA A 76 -1.59 7.57 -11.71
CA ALA A 76 -0.39 6.74 -11.58
C ALA A 76 -0.52 5.33 -12.20
N GLU A 77 -1.75 4.86 -12.46
CA GLU A 77 -1.99 3.60 -13.17
C GLU A 77 -1.53 3.66 -14.65
N ARG A 78 -1.42 4.87 -15.23
CA ARG A 78 -1.00 5.05 -16.64
C ARG A 78 0.52 5.05 -16.86
N TYR A 79 1.36 5.03 -15.82
CA TYR A 79 2.82 5.00 -15.99
C TYR A 79 3.44 3.60 -15.76
N ASN A 80 2.79 2.72 -14.99
CA ASN A 80 3.33 1.38 -14.74
C ASN A 80 3.20 0.44 -15.97
N ASN A 81 2.23 0.69 -16.85
CA ASN A 81 1.99 -0.14 -18.04
C ASN A 81 2.86 0.22 -19.26
N LYS A 82 3.71 1.25 -19.19
CA LYS A 82 4.64 1.61 -20.28
C LYS A 82 6.04 1.00 -20.15
N GLN A 83 6.46 0.61 -18.95
CA GLN A 83 7.79 0.01 -18.72
C GLN A 83 7.82 -1.50 -18.99
N VAL A 84 6.67 -2.17 -19.08
CA VAL A 84 6.57 -3.64 -19.34
C VAL A 84 6.41 -3.96 -20.84
N LYS A 85 6.17 -2.96 -21.70
CA LYS A 85 5.96 -3.16 -23.15
C LYS A 85 7.11 -2.68 -24.04
N THR A 86 8.21 -2.23 -23.44
CA THR A 86 9.45 -1.93 -24.17
C THR A 86 10.59 -2.69 -23.48
N GLY A 87 10.52 -4.01 -23.56
CA GLY A 87 11.65 -4.92 -23.40
C GLY A 87 11.75 -5.73 -24.69
#